data_AF-A0A1G1M9A2-F1
#
_entry.id   AF-A0A1G1M9A2-F1
#
_cell.length_a   1.000
_cell.length_b   1.000
_cell.length_c   1.000
_cell.angle_alpha   90.00
_cell.angle_beta   90.00
_cell.angle_gamma   90.00
#
_symmetry.space_group_name_H-M   'P 1'
#
loop_
_entity.id
_entity.type
_entity.pdbx_description
1 polymer ?
#
loop_
_entity_poly.entity_id
_entity_poly.type
_entity_poly.pdbx_seq_one_letter_code
_entity_poly.pdbx_strand_id
1 'polypeptide(L)'
;MNSEILRFSSLKYQDRYILNATKENYVIFEDMLFNEFRSDQESYLNQLAPNKRAIVADFCKVLHDRRDEVYAKYKVARTLKEVSEIIYHDPNWVAIRNAALDCIKKLGYDLEDFERREGC
;
A
#
# COMPACT_ATOMS: atom_id res chain seq x y z
N MET A 1 0.79 0.34 -10.38
CA MET A 1 0.17 -0.79 -9.64
C MET A 1 1.10 -1.89 -9.09
N ASN A 2 2.01 -2.54 -9.85
CA ASN A 2 2.95 -3.52 -9.23
C ASN A 2 3.79 -2.87 -8.12
N SER A 3 4.26 -1.64 -8.36
CA SER A 3 4.94 -0.80 -7.38
C SER A 3 4.12 -0.59 -6.12
N GLU A 4 2.82 -0.31 -6.23
CA GLU A 4 2.00 0.04 -5.06
C GLU A 4 1.75 -1.14 -4.14
N ILE A 5 1.45 -2.32 -4.69
CA ILE A 5 1.28 -3.54 -3.89
C ILE A 5 2.60 -3.85 -3.15
N LEU A 6 3.74 -3.60 -3.78
CA LEU A 6 5.06 -3.71 -3.16
C LEU A 6 5.30 -2.64 -2.07
N ARG A 7 4.85 -1.39 -2.28
CA ARG A 7 4.93 -0.31 -1.29
C ARG A 7 4.06 -0.55 -0.07
N PHE A 8 2.83 -1.06 -0.26
CA PHE A 8 1.93 -1.45 0.82
C PHE A 8 2.46 -2.64 1.62
N SER A 9 3.18 -3.55 0.98
CA SER A 9 3.73 -4.74 1.64
C SER A 9 5.04 -4.48 2.37
N SER A 10 5.89 -3.56 1.89
CA SER A 10 7.17 -3.26 2.52
C SER A 10 7.06 -2.29 3.68
N LEU A 11 7.31 -2.80 4.90
CA LEU A 11 7.50 -1.95 6.08
C LEU A 11 8.73 -1.05 5.97
N LYS A 12 9.81 -1.52 5.32
CA LYS A 12 11.02 -0.72 5.12
C LYS A 12 10.76 0.48 4.22
N TYR A 13 9.97 0.28 3.16
CA TYR A 13 9.52 1.37 2.30
C TYR A 13 8.70 2.39 3.09
N GLN A 14 7.70 1.94 3.86
CA GLN A 14 6.86 2.83 4.67
C GLN A 14 7.68 3.63 5.69
N ASP A 15 8.61 2.98 6.38
CA ASP A 15 9.48 3.66 7.33
C ASP A 15 10.34 4.73 6.63
N ARG A 16 10.98 4.38 5.51
CA ARG A 16 11.88 5.28 4.79
C ARG A 16 11.18 6.45 4.13
N TYR A 17 10.03 6.20 3.49
CA TYR A 17 9.39 7.17 2.58
C TYR A 17 8.17 7.86 3.19
N ILE A 18 7.67 7.41 4.34
CA ILE A 18 6.55 8.07 5.04
C ILE A 18 7.00 8.58 6.40
N LEU A 19 7.65 7.76 7.23
CA LEU A 19 7.99 8.15 8.61
C LEU A 19 9.26 8.98 8.70
N ASN A 20 10.33 8.51 8.06
CA ASN A 20 11.68 9.08 8.16
C ASN A 20 12.11 9.80 6.87
N ALA A 21 11.15 10.14 6.02
CA ALA A 21 11.45 10.69 4.71
C ALA A 21 12.00 12.12 4.79
N THR A 22 12.96 12.42 3.93
CA THR A 22 13.29 13.82 3.61
C THR A 22 12.17 14.42 2.77
N LYS A 23 12.06 15.76 2.73
CA LYS A 23 11.04 16.45 1.92
C LYS A 23 11.03 16.01 0.44
N GLU A 24 12.19 15.67 -0.11
CA GLU A 24 12.36 15.23 -1.50
C GLU A 24 11.86 13.80 -1.75
N ASN A 25 11.87 12.95 -0.72
CA ASN A 25 11.49 11.55 -0.80
C ASN A 25 10.14 11.25 -0.13
N TYR A 26 9.48 12.27 0.43
CA TYR A 26 8.25 12.07 1.18
C TYR A 26 7.11 11.62 0.25
N VAL A 27 6.54 10.46 0.55
CA VAL A 27 5.33 9.96 -0.07
C VAL A 27 4.14 10.39 0.78
N ILE A 28 3.18 11.04 0.15
CA ILE A 28 1.95 11.45 0.81
C ILE A 28 1.14 10.17 1.12
N PHE A 29 0.83 9.96 2.39
CA PHE A 29 0.06 8.79 2.86
C PHE A 29 -1.31 8.68 2.17
N GLU A 30 -1.96 9.82 1.93
CA GLU A 30 -3.21 9.89 1.15
C GLU A 30 -2.98 9.40 -0.28
N ASP A 31 -1.91 9.84 -0.94
CA ASP A 31 -1.60 9.40 -2.30
C ASP A 31 -1.41 7.88 -2.37
N MET A 32 -0.74 7.28 -1.38
CA MET A 32 -0.60 5.82 -1.29
C MET A 32 -1.98 5.13 -1.17
N LEU A 33 -2.94 5.72 -0.45
CA LEU A 33 -4.30 5.20 -0.30
C LEU A 33 -5.21 5.47 -1.52
N PHE A 34 -5.02 6.57 -2.24
CA PHE A 34 -6.03 7.10 -3.17
C PHE A 34 -5.61 7.19 -4.66
N ASN A 35 -4.33 7.37 -5.00
CA ASN A 35 -3.96 7.92 -6.32
C ASN A 35 -4.06 6.99 -7.53
N GLU A 36 -4.28 5.68 -7.40
CA GLU A 36 -4.42 4.79 -8.57
C GLU A 36 -5.77 4.05 -8.69
N PHE A 37 -6.64 4.11 -7.67
CA PHE A 37 -7.90 3.33 -7.67
C PHE A 37 -9.12 4.08 -8.21
N ARG A 38 -9.03 5.40 -8.44
CA ARG A 38 -10.21 6.24 -8.71
C ARG A 38 -10.61 6.40 -10.17
N SER A 39 -9.76 6.07 -11.14
CA SER A 39 -10.09 6.33 -12.55
C SER A 39 -10.00 5.15 -13.51
N ASP A 40 -9.34 4.05 -13.17
CA ASP A 40 -9.13 2.97 -14.16
C ASP A 40 -9.04 1.55 -13.57
N GLN A 41 -9.55 1.32 -12.35
CA GLN A 41 -9.44 0.00 -11.70
C GLN A 41 -10.03 -1.13 -12.56
N GLU A 42 -11.20 -0.93 -13.15
CA GLU A 42 -11.81 -1.94 -14.03
C GLU A 42 -11.00 -2.16 -15.31
N SER A 43 -10.55 -1.10 -15.97
CA SER A 43 -9.69 -1.18 -17.16
C SER A 43 -8.37 -1.88 -16.85
N TYR A 44 -7.71 -1.56 -15.75
CA TYR A 44 -6.50 -2.24 -15.32
C TYR A 44 -6.77 -3.73 -15.02
N LEU A 45 -7.82 -4.04 -14.26
CA LEU A 45 -8.22 -5.43 -14.00
C LEU A 45 -8.54 -6.19 -15.29
N ASN A 46 -9.08 -5.50 -16.31
CA ASN A 46 -9.36 -6.05 -17.63
C ASN A 46 -8.10 -6.26 -18.47
N GLN A 47 -7.00 -5.55 -18.21
CA GLN A 47 -5.69 -5.76 -18.85
C GLN A 47 -4.93 -6.95 -18.25
N LEU A 48 -5.29 -7.41 -17.06
CA LEU A 48 -4.66 -8.56 -16.42
C LEU A 48 -5.15 -9.89 -16.98
N ALA A 49 -4.24 -10.86 -17.04
CA ALA A 49 -4.61 -12.26 -17.27
C ALA A 49 -5.65 -12.71 -16.20
N PRO A 50 -6.62 -13.58 -16.55
CA PRO A 50 -7.74 -13.90 -15.65
C PRO A 50 -7.33 -14.38 -14.26
N ASN A 51 -6.27 -15.18 -14.16
CA ASN A 51 -5.72 -15.64 -12.88
C ASN A 51 -5.13 -14.51 -12.03
N LYS A 52 -4.45 -13.55 -12.65
CA LYS A 52 -3.89 -12.37 -11.97
C LYS A 52 -4.97 -11.39 -11.57
N ARG A 53 -6.01 -11.23 -12.41
CA ARG A 53 -7.16 -10.37 -12.14
C ARG A 53 -7.85 -10.74 -10.83
N ALA A 54 -8.10 -12.03 -10.59
CA ALA A 54 -8.75 -12.48 -9.36
C ALA A 54 -7.91 -12.14 -8.11
N ILE A 55 -6.62 -12.45 -8.14
CA ILE A 55 -5.68 -12.16 -7.04
C ILE A 55 -5.66 -10.65 -6.72
N VAL A 56 -5.56 -9.82 -7.75
CA VAL A 56 -5.51 -8.37 -7.56
C VAL A 56 -6.86 -7.82 -7.10
N ALA A 57 -7.97 -8.32 -7.64
CA ALA A 57 -9.31 -7.90 -7.23
C ALA A 57 -9.56 -8.12 -5.73
N ASP A 58 -9.09 -9.23 -5.16
CA ASP A 58 -9.18 -9.49 -3.71
C ASP A 58 -8.43 -8.44 -2.89
N PHE A 59 -7.20 -8.08 -3.30
CA PHE A 59 -6.45 -7.00 -2.66
C PHE A 59 -7.20 -5.66 -2.77
N CYS A 60 -7.72 -5.32 -3.96
CA CYS A 60 -8.47 -4.10 -4.18
C CYS A 60 -9.70 -4.00 -3.27
N LYS A 61 -10.39 -5.12 -3.06
CA LYS A 61 -11.54 -5.18 -2.15
C LYS A 61 -11.13 -4.87 -0.72
N VAL A 62 -10.08 -5.50 -0.20
CA VAL A 62 -9.59 -5.23 1.16
C VAL A 62 -9.17 -3.77 1.33
N LEU A 63 -8.49 -3.20 0.33
CA LEU A 63 -8.10 -1.79 0.35
C LEU A 63 -9.33 -0.88 0.36
N HIS A 64 -10.29 -1.12 -0.54
CA HIS A 64 -11.52 -0.33 -0.62
C HIS A 64 -12.32 -0.35 0.69
N ASP A 65 -12.49 -1.53 1.29
CA ASP A 65 -13.30 -1.72 2.49
C ASP A 65 -12.69 -1.05 3.74
N ARG A 66 -11.38 -0.75 3.72
CA ARG A 66 -10.64 -0.31 4.90
C ARG A 66 -10.00 1.08 4.78
N ARG A 67 -9.78 1.57 3.56
CA ARG A 67 -9.02 2.81 3.31
C ARG A 67 -9.62 4.03 4.00
N ASP A 68 -10.95 4.14 4.03
CA ASP A 68 -11.61 5.35 4.54
C ASP A 68 -11.42 5.48 6.05
N GLU A 69 -11.45 4.34 6.77
CA GLU A 69 -11.17 4.29 8.22
C GLU A 69 -9.71 4.62 8.54
N VAL A 70 -8.76 4.04 7.78
CA VAL A 70 -7.33 4.36 7.94
C VAL A 70 -7.09 5.83 7.65
N TYR A 71 -7.65 6.34 6.56
CA TYR A 71 -7.49 7.73 6.15
C TYR A 71 -8.06 8.70 7.19
N ALA A 72 -9.23 8.40 7.75
CA ALA A 72 -9.83 9.22 8.80
C ALA A 72 -8.89 9.35 10.02
N LYS A 73 -8.24 8.25 10.43
CA LYS A 73 -7.23 8.26 11.51
C LYS A 73 -5.99 9.06 11.13
N TYR A 74 -5.48 8.88 9.92
CA TYR A 74 -4.32 9.64 9.43
C TYR A 74 -4.60 11.14 9.37
N LYS A 75 -5.78 11.56 8.92
CA LYS A 75 -6.16 12.99 8.78
C LYS A 75 -6.18 13.74 10.13
N VAL A 76 -6.48 13.03 11.22
CA VAL A 76 -6.49 13.62 12.57
C VAL A 76 -5.15 13.50 13.28
N ALA A 77 -4.21 12.68 12.79
CA ALA A 77 -2.87 12.59 13.33
C ALA A 77 -2.16 13.95 13.23
N ARG A 78 -1.53 14.38 14.32
CA ARG A 78 -0.79 15.66 14.44
C ARG A 78 0.69 15.45 14.68
N THR A 79 1.09 14.24 15.04
CA THR A 79 2.46 13.89 15.39
C THR A 79 2.95 12.73 14.55
N LEU A 80 4.28 12.66 14.35
CA LEU A 80 4.92 11.52 13.70
C LEU A 80 4.64 10.22 14.46
N LYS A 81 4.54 10.28 15.80
CA LYS A 81 4.20 9.13 16.63
C LYS A 81 2.83 8.57 16.26
N GLU A 82 1.81 9.41 16.12
CA GLU A 82 0.46 8.95 15.73
C GLU A 82 0.45 8.34 14.32
N VAL A 83 1.19 8.90 13.37
CA VAL A 83 1.33 8.30 12.02
C VAL A 83 2.05 6.95 12.09
N SER A 84 3.09 6.83 12.92
CA SER A 84 3.80 5.59 13.17
C SER A 84 2.88 4.53 13.80
N GLU A 85 2.05 4.90 14.76
CA GLU A 85 1.03 4.00 15.34
C GLU A 85 0.04 3.50 14.28
N ILE A 86 -0.37 4.35 13.34
CA ILE A 86 -1.22 3.93 12.22
C ILE A 86 -0.48 2.90 11.36
N ILE A 87 0.77 3.18 10.99
CA ILE A 87 1.55 2.28 10.14
C ILE A 87 1.82 0.95 10.86
N TYR A 88 2.25 0.92 12.11
CA TYR A 88 2.66 -0.33 12.74
C TYR A 88 1.53 -1.10 13.42
N HIS A 89 0.51 -0.41 13.91
CA HIS A 89 -0.43 -0.97 14.87
C HIS A 89 -1.91 -0.83 14.48
N ASP A 90 -2.27 0.02 13.51
CA ASP A 90 -3.66 0.09 13.07
C ASP A 90 -4.10 -1.23 12.40
N PRO A 91 -5.16 -1.89 12.91
CA PRO A 91 -5.58 -3.19 12.37
C PRO A 91 -6.02 -3.14 10.90
N ASN A 92 -6.57 -2.01 10.44
CA ASN A 92 -7.00 -1.85 9.06
C ASN A 92 -5.81 -1.68 8.13
N TRP A 93 -4.83 -0.87 8.51
CA TRP A 93 -3.59 -0.74 7.76
C TRP A 93 -2.80 -2.05 7.71
N VAL A 94 -2.68 -2.76 8.84
CA VAL A 94 -2.06 -4.09 8.90
C VAL A 94 -2.76 -5.08 7.97
N ALA A 95 -4.09 -5.06 7.92
CA ALA A 95 -4.83 -5.92 7.01
C ALA A 95 -4.61 -5.58 5.53
N ILE A 96 -4.55 -4.28 5.18
CA ILE A 96 -4.20 -3.83 3.82
C ILE A 96 -2.80 -4.33 3.44
N ARG A 97 -1.81 -4.15 4.32
CA ARG A 97 -0.44 -4.66 4.12
C ARG A 97 -0.43 -6.17 3.91
N ASN A 98 -1.15 -6.92 4.74
CA ASN A 98 -1.19 -8.38 4.64
C ASN A 98 -1.84 -8.84 3.33
N ALA A 99 -2.90 -8.16 2.89
CA ALA A 99 -3.52 -8.43 1.60
C ALA A 99 -2.56 -8.12 0.43
N ALA A 100 -1.77 -7.04 0.54
CA ALA A 100 -0.74 -6.72 -0.44
C ALA A 100 0.37 -7.79 -0.46
N LEU A 101 0.83 -8.25 0.70
CA LEU A 101 1.82 -9.32 0.86
C LEU A 101 1.32 -10.65 0.24
N ASP A 102 0.07 -11.02 0.47
CA ASP A 102 -0.53 -12.22 -0.12
C ASP A 102 -0.64 -12.09 -1.65
N CYS A 103 -1.03 -10.92 -2.12
CA CYS A 103 -1.12 -10.61 -3.55
C CYS A 103 0.24 -10.78 -4.25
N ILE A 104 1.32 -10.18 -3.73
CA ILE A 104 2.65 -10.32 -4.35
C ILE A 104 3.17 -11.76 -4.32
N LYS A 105 2.89 -12.52 -3.26
CA LYS A 105 3.27 -13.94 -3.15
C LYS A 105 2.59 -14.78 -4.23
N LYS A 106 1.28 -14.59 -4.42
CA LYS A 106 0.49 -15.29 -5.45
C LYS A 106 0.88 -14.88 -6.87
N LEU A 107 1.31 -13.63 -7.07
CA LEU A 107 1.79 -13.12 -8.37
C LEU A 107 3.26 -13.44 -8.66
N GLY A 108 4.00 -13.93 -7.66
CA GLY A 108 5.43 -14.26 -7.78
C GLY A 108 6.33 -13.04 -7.86
N TYR A 109 5.95 -11.90 -7.26
CA TYR A 109 6.82 -10.73 -7.17
C TYR A 109 7.80 -10.86 -6.02
N ASP A 110 9.04 -10.41 -6.24
CA ASP A 110 10.10 -10.42 -5.26
C ASP A 110 10.10 -9.10 -4.48
N LEU A 111 9.68 -9.17 -3.21
CA LEU A 111 9.68 -8.02 -2.31
C LEU A 111 11.09 -7.57 -1.95
N GLU A 112 12.02 -8.51 -1.78
CA GLU A 112 13.40 -8.18 -1.41
C GLU A 112 14.12 -7.48 -2.56
N ASP A 113 13.88 -7.92 -3.80
CA ASP A 113 14.39 -7.25 -4.99
C ASP A 113 13.84 -5.83 -5.12
N PHE A 114 12.54 -5.64 -4.85
CA PHE A 114 11.94 -4.31 -4.80
C PHE A 114 12.60 -3.43 -3.73
N GLU A 115 12.73 -3.93 -2.50
CA GLU A 115 13.35 -3.20 -1.40
C GLU A 115 14.80 -2.81 -1.73
N ARG A 116 15.59 -3.72 -2.30
CA ARG A 116 16.96 -3.42 -2.76
C ARG A 116 16.98 -2.32 -3.83
N ARG A 117 16.04 -2.32 -4.78
CA ARG A 117 15.97 -1.31 -5.86
C ARG A 117 15.57 0.06 -5.36
N GLU A 118 14.66 0.12 -4.38
CA GLU A 118 14.30 1.37 -3.70
C GLU A 118 15.39 1.77 -2.66
N GLY A 119 16.25 0.83 -2.26
CA GLY A 119 17.32 0.99 -1.27
C GLY A 119 16.81 1.01 0.17
N CYS A 120 15.63 0.44 0.44
CA CYS A 120 15.04 0.39 1.77
C CYS A 120 15.35 -0.91 2.53
#